data_AF-A0A1Q7NI54-F1
#
_entry.id   AF-A0A1Q7NI54-F1
#
_cell.length_a   1.000
_cell.length_b   1.000
_cell.length_c   1.000
_cell.angle_alpha   90.00
_cell.angle_beta   90.00
_cell.angle_gamma   90.00
#
_symmetry.space_group_name_H-M   'P 1'
#
loop_
_entity.id
_entity.type
_entity.pdbx_description
1 polymer ?
#
loop_
_entity_poly.entity_id
_entity_poly.type
_entity_poly.pdbx_seq_one_letter_code
_entity_poly.pdbx_strand_id
1 'polypeptide(L)'
;MKNRTIGPLVFALLLLVSSVLACKGLGGSSSPTATYKAFFDAQKRKDLPGMKKTLSKGSLAMLEQGAKEQKKTLDESLKEGFDDPAFKAPTMPPTRNEKVDGDSATLEVQGEKSKDWETLYFVKEDGEWKFAIDKTLEELFKKMGK
;
A
#
# COMPACT_ATOMS: atom_id res chain seq x y z
N MET A 1 47.77 49.88 -9.88
CA MET A 1 46.94 50.31 -11.02
C MET A 1 47.23 49.39 -12.20
N LYS A 2 46.18 48.80 -12.80
CA LYS A 2 46.09 48.17 -14.15
C LYS A 2 47.05 47.00 -14.45
N ASN A 3 46.63 45.72 -14.41
CA ASN A 3 45.72 44.96 -15.29
C ASN A 3 46.40 44.37 -16.57
N ARG A 4 46.29 43.02 -16.70
CA ARG A 4 46.15 42.19 -17.92
C ARG A 4 47.45 41.87 -18.71
N THR A 5 47.71 40.66 -19.25
CA THR A 5 46.88 39.58 -19.83
C THR A 5 47.76 38.30 -20.06
N ILE A 6 47.35 37.07 -19.67
CA ILE A 6 46.87 35.89 -20.48
C ILE A 6 47.89 35.35 -21.52
N GLY A 7 48.30 34.07 -21.65
CA GLY A 7 47.91 32.71 -21.18
C GLY A 7 48.99 31.69 -21.68
N PRO A 8 48.74 30.41 -22.05
CA PRO A 8 47.61 29.48 -21.81
C PRO A 8 48.06 28.06 -21.32
N LEU A 9 47.11 27.11 -21.21
CA LEU A 9 47.27 25.65 -20.97
C LEU A 9 47.77 25.27 -19.56
N VAL A 10 47.03 24.55 -18.71
CA VAL A 10 46.53 23.19 -18.92
C VAL A 10 45.21 23.02 -18.15
N PHE A 11 44.16 22.63 -18.87
CA PHE A 11 42.88 22.20 -18.34
C PHE A 11 43.04 20.75 -17.86
N ALA A 12 42.94 20.49 -16.56
CA ALA A 12 42.74 19.14 -16.02
C ALA A 12 41.79 19.22 -14.82
N LEU A 13 40.51 19.29 -15.18
CA LEU A 13 39.35 19.11 -14.31
C LEU A 13 39.34 17.67 -13.80
N LEU A 14 39.75 17.44 -12.55
CA LEU A 14 39.47 16.19 -11.84
C LEU A 14 38.42 16.46 -10.75
N LEU A 15 37.16 16.48 -11.18
CA LEU A 15 35.99 16.37 -10.30
C LEU A 15 35.97 14.96 -9.70
N LEU A 16 36.56 14.80 -8.52
CA LEU A 16 36.34 13.64 -7.66
C LEU A 16 34.96 13.80 -6.99
N VAL A 17 33.92 13.49 -7.75
CA VAL A 17 32.58 13.19 -7.24
C VAL A 17 32.65 11.80 -6.61
N SER A 18 33.10 11.72 -5.36
CA SER A 18 32.95 10.52 -4.55
C SER A 18 31.56 10.52 -3.95
N SER A 19 30.62 10.01 -4.74
CA SER A 19 29.29 9.59 -4.33
C SER A 19 29.42 8.60 -3.18
N VAL A 20 29.35 9.11 -1.93
CA VAL A 20 29.07 8.25 -0.79
C VAL A 20 27.67 7.70 -0.98
N LEU A 21 27.66 6.39 -1.28
CA LEU A 21 26.54 5.48 -1.31
C LEU A 21 25.47 5.91 -0.33
N ALA A 22 24.38 6.48 -0.85
CA ALA A 22 23.09 6.33 -0.21
C ALA A 22 22.73 4.83 -0.30
N CYS A 23 23.26 4.03 0.62
CA CYS A 23 22.66 2.76 1.00
C CYS A 23 21.32 3.04 1.69
N LYS A 24 20.37 3.59 0.95
CA LYS A 24 18.95 3.60 1.29
C LYS A 24 18.34 2.33 0.72
N GLY A 25 18.93 1.20 1.11
CA GLY A 25 18.59 -0.15 0.68
C GLY A 25 18.23 -1.08 1.84
N LEU A 26 17.94 -0.53 3.03
CA LEU A 26 17.56 -1.29 4.23
C LEU A 26 16.24 -0.80 4.86
N GLY A 27 15.35 -0.25 4.03
CA GLY A 27 13.96 0.01 4.37
C GLY A 27 13.10 -0.46 3.21
N GLY A 28 13.02 -1.78 3.01
CA GLY A 28 12.13 -2.36 2.01
C GLY A 28 10.68 -2.09 2.43
N SER A 29 10.13 -0.93 2.08
CA SER A 29 8.70 -0.69 2.23
C SER A 29 8.01 -1.69 1.30
N SER A 30 7.35 -2.70 1.87
CA SER A 30 6.63 -3.74 1.14
C SER A 30 5.72 -3.13 0.09
N SER A 31 5.73 -3.56 -1.18
CA SER A 31 4.85 -2.98 -2.21
C SER A 31 3.35 -3.13 -1.88
N PRO A 32 2.45 -2.40 -2.56
CA PRO A 32 1.00 -2.64 -2.47
C PRO A 32 0.61 -4.12 -2.65
N THR A 33 1.17 -4.81 -3.64
CA THR A 33 0.97 -6.26 -3.86
C THR A 33 1.45 -7.08 -2.67
N ALA A 34 2.63 -6.78 -2.12
CA ALA A 34 3.14 -7.48 -0.93
C ALA A 34 2.24 -7.23 0.30
N THR A 35 1.69 -6.03 0.44
CA THR A 35 0.76 -5.65 1.50
C THR A 35 -0.58 -6.40 1.36
N TYR A 36 -1.12 -6.48 0.15
CA TYR A 36 -2.34 -7.25 -0.13
C TYR A 36 -2.13 -8.74 0.15
N LYS A 37 -0.98 -9.30 -0.24
CA LYS A 37 -0.62 -10.68 0.10
C LYS A 37 -0.57 -10.88 1.62
N ALA A 38 0.06 -9.96 2.35
CA ALA A 38 0.15 -10.04 3.81
C ALA A 38 -1.23 -9.98 4.49
N PHE A 39 -2.12 -9.11 4.00
CA PHE A 39 -3.52 -9.06 4.45
C PHE A 39 -4.23 -10.40 4.22
N PHE A 40 -4.16 -10.93 2.99
CA PHE A 40 -4.79 -12.19 2.61
C PHE A 40 -4.27 -13.38 3.44
N ASP A 41 -2.95 -13.46 3.63
CA ASP A 41 -2.31 -14.48 4.43
C ASP A 41 -2.72 -14.38 5.92
N ALA A 42 -2.81 -13.16 6.47
CA ALA A 42 -3.26 -12.94 7.84
C ALA A 42 -4.73 -13.35 8.03
N GLN A 43 -5.59 -12.97 7.08
CA GLN A 43 -7.00 -13.39 7.07
C GLN A 43 -7.14 -14.91 7.05
N LYS A 44 -6.41 -15.61 6.17
CA LYS A 44 -6.44 -17.09 6.12
C LYS A 44 -5.99 -17.74 7.42
N ARG A 45 -5.05 -17.13 8.14
CA ARG A 45 -4.57 -17.61 9.44
C ARG A 45 -5.43 -17.15 10.62
N LYS A 46 -6.51 -16.40 10.38
CA LYS A 46 -7.30 -15.72 11.42
C LYS A 46 -6.42 -14.85 12.33
N ASP A 47 -5.35 -14.29 11.78
CA ASP A 47 -4.35 -13.47 12.46
C ASP A 47 -4.85 -12.02 12.52
N LEU A 48 -5.63 -11.73 13.55
CA LEU A 48 -6.24 -10.42 13.77
C LEU A 48 -5.19 -9.28 13.89
N PRO A 49 -4.11 -9.41 14.69
CA PRO A 49 -3.07 -8.38 14.73
C PRO A 49 -2.38 -8.18 13.37
N GLY A 50 -2.05 -9.26 12.67
CA GLY A 50 -1.43 -9.21 11.34
C GLY A 50 -2.32 -8.52 10.32
N MET A 51 -3.62 -8.83 10.32
CA MET A 51 -4.59 -8.20 9.44
C MET A 51 -4.72 -6.70 9.73
N LYS A 52 -4.91 -6.32 11.00
CA LYS A 52 -5.00 -4.91 11.40
C LYS A 52 -3.76 -4.11 11.02
N LYS A 53 -2.56 -4.71 11.15
CA LYS A 53 -1.30 -4.05 10.77
C LYS A 53 -1.25 -3.67 9.29
N THR A 54 -1.92 -4.43 8.43
CA THR A 54 -1.93 -4.21 6.97
C THR A 54 -2.98 -3.21 6.51
N LEU A 55 -3.92 -2.81 7.37
CA LEU A 55 -5.00 -1.89 7.05
C LEU A 55 -4.62 -0.43 7.34
N SER A 56 -5.16 0.50 6.54
CA SER A 56 -4.96 1.94 6.75
C SER A 56 -5.66 2.40 8.03
N LYS A 57 -5.20 3.51 8.60
CA LYS A 57 -5.89 4.15 9.74
C LYS A 57 -7.35 4.49 9.37
N GLY A 58 -7.59 4.97 8.15
CA GLY A 58 -8.95 5.24 7.64
C GLY A 58 -9.83 4.00 7.58
N SER A 59 -9.30 2.88 7.10
CA SER A 59 -10.00 1.58 7.08
C SER A 59 -10.32 1.09 8.48
N LEU A 60 -9.35 1.17 9.41
CA LEU A 60 -9.57 0.76 10.80
C LEU A 60 -10.66 1.61 11.47
N ALA A 61 -10.67 2.92 11.25
CA ALA A 61 -11.70 3.82 11.77
C ALA A 61 -13.10 3.51 11.21
N MET A 62 -13.19 3.29 9.89
CA MET A 62 -14.44 2.89 9.22
C MET A 62 -14.96 1.55 9.76
N LEU A 63 -14.10 0.54 9.89
CA LEU A 63 -14.47 -0.76 10.42
C LEU A 63 -14.87 -0.68 11.90
N GLU A 64 -14.18 0.15 12.69
CA GLU A 64 -14.52 0.38 14.10
C GLU A 64 -15.90 1.05 14.24
N GLN A 65 -16.22 2.02 13.37
CA GLN A 65 -17.55 2.62 13.34
C GLN A 65 -18.61 1.58 12.98
N GLY A 66 -18.41 0.79 11.92
CA GLY A 66 -19.34 -0.27 11.54
C GLY A 66 -19.52 -1.36 12.62
N ALA A 67 -18.48 -1.64 13.39
CA ALA A 67 -18.58 -2.53 14.56
C ALA A 67 -19.41 -1.90 15.68
N LYS A 68 -19.20 -0.61 15.98
CA LYS A 68 -19.98 0.15 16.99
C LYS A 68 -21.46 0.21 16.64
N GLU A 69 -21.81 0.40 15.38
CA GLU A 69 -23.20 0.37 14.90
C GLU A 69 -23.87 -0.99 15.17
N GLN A 70 -23.08 -2.08 15.13
CA GLN A 70 -23.51 -3.43 15.49
C GLN A 70 -23.39 -3.74 16.99
N LYS A 71 -23.04 -2.75 17.82
CA LYS A 71 -22.77 -2.90 19.26
C LYS A 71 -21.66 -3.91 19.58
N LYS A 72 -20.64 -3.96 18.73
CA LYS A 72 -19.46 -4.83 18.86
C LYS A 72 -18.18 -4.01 18.91
N THR A 73 -17.13 -4.61 19.45
CA THR A 73 -15.76 -4.13 19.24
C THR A 73 -15.29 -4.48 17.83
N LEU A 74 -14.28 -3.75 17.34
CA LEU A 74 -13.63 -4.07 16.07
C LEU A 74 -13.12 -5.52 16.04
N ASP A 75 -12.57 -6.01 17.15
CA ASP A 75 -12.00 -7.36 17.27
C ASP A 75 -13.07 -8.44 17.14
N GLU A 76 -14.23 -8.26 17.78
CA GLU A 76 -15.36 -9.18 17.67
C GLU A 76 -15.87 -9.21 16.22
N SER A 77 -16.09 -8.05 15.61
CA SER A 77 -16.57 -7.96 14.23
C SER A 77 -15.62 -8.61 13.22
N LEU A 78 -14.31 -8.38 13.34
CA LEU A 78 -13.31 -8.98 12.47
C LEU A 78 -13.17 -10.50 12.68
N LYS A 79 -13.30 -10.97 13.93
CA LYS A 79 -13.25 -12.42 14.24
C LYS A 79 -14.44 -13.16 13.64
N GLU A 80 -15.64 -12.61 13.73
CA GLU A 80 -16.83 -13.18 13.09
C GLU A 80 -16.68 -13.22 11.57
N GLY A 81 -16.09 -12.17 10.99
CA GLY A 81 -15.79 -12.11 9.56
C GLY A 81 -14.92 -13.27 9.08
N PHE A 82 -14.00 -13.80 9.89
CA PHE A 82 -13.13 -14.91 9.46
C PHE A 82 -13.88 -16.20 9.06
N ASP A 83 -15.14 -16.36 9.48
CA ASP A 83 -15.95 -17.51 9.14
C ASP A 83 -16.93 -17.27 7.98
N ASP A 84 -17.01 -16.04 7.46
CA ASP A 84 -17.82 -15.72 6.29
C ASP A 84 -17.23 -16.38 5.02
N PRO A 85 -18.04 -17.11 4.22
CA PRO A 85 -17.60 -17.71 2.96
C PRO A 85 -16.91 -16.74 1.99
N ALA A 86 -17.24 -15.45 2.03
CA ALA A 86 -16.60 -14.41 1.22
C ALA A 86 -15.11 -14.25 1.50
N PHE A 87 -14.64 -14.64 2.69
CA PHE A 87 -13.23 -14.58 3.10
C PHE A 87 -12.52 -15.93 3.07
N LYS A 88 -13.18 -16.98 2.56
CA LYS A 88 -12.64 -18.36 2.48
C LYS A 88 -12.02 -18.69 1.12
N ALA A 89 -11.68 -17.70 0.31
CA ALA A 89 -10.97 -17.93 -0.95
C ALA A 89 -9.72 -18.79 -0.69
N PRO A 90 -9.57 -19.96 -1.35
CA PRO A 90 -8.52 -20.91 -1.01
C PRO A 90 -7.13 -20.38 -1.38
N THR A 91 -7.07 -19.53 -2.41
CA THR A 91 -5.86 -18.94 -2.97
C THR A 91 -6.04 -17.46 -3.19
N MET A 92 -4.95 -16.71 -3.06
CA MET A 92 -4.95 -15.28 -3.37
C MET A 92 -5.36 -15.11 -4.85
N PRO A 93 -6.32 -14.23 -5.16
CA PRO A 93 -6.71 -14.01 -6.54
C PRO A 93 -5.56 -13.42 -7.37
N PRO A 94 -5.55 -13.63 -8.70
CA PRO A 94 -4.57 -12.99 -9.58
C PRO A 94 -4.55 -11.47 -9.42
N THR A 95 -3.35 -10.89 -9.44
CA THR A 95 -3.13 -9.44 -9.31
C THR A 95 -2.34 -8.89 -10.48
N ARG A 96 -2.60 -7.65 -10.89
CA ARG A 96 -1.85 -6.96 -11.96
C ARG A 96 -1.88 -5.44 -11.79
N ASN A 97 -1.16 -4.73 -12.67
CA ASN A 97 -1.22 -3.28 -12.81
C ASN A 97 -1.03 -2.52 -11.49
N GLU A 98 -0.07 -2.95 -10.66
CA GLU A 98 0.34 -2.16 -9.51
C GLU A 98 0.87 -0.80 -10.00
N LYS A 99 0.29 0.29 -9.48
CA LYS A 99 0.70 1.66 -9.80
C LYS A 99 0.88 2.43 -8.52
N VAL A 100 2.05 3.05 -8.36
CA VAL A 100 2.41 3.90 -7.22
C VAL A 100 2.46 5.35 -7.68
N ASP A 101 1.80 6.22 -6.93
CA ASP A 101 1.79 7.68 -7.12
C ASP A 101 1.99 8.37 -5.76
N GLY A 102 3.26 8.70 -5.47
CA GLY A 102 3.68 9.22 -4.17
C GLY A 102 3.33 8.27 -3.01
N ASP A 103 2.45 8.75 -2.12
CA ASP A 103 1.97 8.02 -0.95
C ASP A 103 0.61 7.32 -1.19
N SER A 104 0.16 7.24 -2.44
CA SER A 104 -1.01 6.47 -2.85
C SER A 104 -0.64 5.42 -3.88
N ALA A 105 -1.40 4.33 -3.93
CA ALA A 105 -1.21 3.31 -4.94
C ALA A 105 -2.51 2.55 -5.24
N THR A 106 -2.51 1.88 -6.39
CA THR A 106 -3.59 0.99 -6.82
C THR A 106 -3.05 -0.38 -7.19
N LEU A 107 -3.87 -1.41 -7.01
CA LEU A 107 -3.62 -2.77 -7.47
C LEU A 107 -4.90 -3.32 -8.12
N GLU A 108 -4.81 -3.91 -9.31
CA GLU A 108 -5.94 -4.65 -9.86
C GLU A 108 -5.92 -6.09 -9.36
N VAL A 109 -7.07 -6.57 -8.89
CA VAL A 109 -7.27 -7.93 -8.40
C VAL A 109 -8.45 -8.55 -9.15
N GLN A 110 -8.32 -9.80 -9.58
CA GLN A 110 -9.38 -10.47 -10.30
C GLN A 110 -10.44 -11.03 -9.34
N GLY A 111 -11.70 -10.69 -9.55
CA GLY A 111 -12.84 -11.25 -8.83
C GLY A 111 -12.97 -12.76 -9.10
N GLU A 112 -13.12 -13.55 -8.03
CA GLU A 112 -13.13 -15.02 -8.14
C GLU A 112 -14.29 -15.54 -9.02
N LYS A 113 -15.49 -14.94 -8.84
CA LYS A 113 -16.73 -15.33 -9.52
C LYS A 113 -16.95 -14.60 -10.85
N SER A 114 -16.81 -13.28 -10.88
CA SER A 114 -17.08 -12.47 -12.07
C SER A 114 -15.96 -12.53 -13.11
N LYS A 115 -14.73 -12.85 -12.69
CA LYS A 115 -13.49 -12.71 -13.47
C LYS A 115 -13.16 -11.28 -13.90
N ASP A 116 -13.92 -10.31 -13.43
CA ASP A 116 -13.66 -8.89 -13.63
C ASP A 116 -12.44 -8.45 -12.81
N TRP A 117 -11.78 -7.38 -13.27
CA TRP A 117 -10.66 -6.78 -12.56
C TRP A 117 -11.14 -5.62 -11.70
N GLU A 118 -10.97 -5.74 -10.39
CA GLU A 118 -11.34 -4.75 -9.39
C GLU A 118 -10.10 -3.96 -8.96
N THR A 119 -10.25 -2.65 -8.82
CA THR A 119 -9.16 -1.78 -8.35
C THR A 119 -9.20 -1.66 -6.84
N LEU A 120 -8.17 -2.15 -6.18
CA LEU A 120 -7.91 -1.94 -4.76
C LEU A 120 -7.00 -0.73 -4.56
N TYR A 121 -7.22 0.00 -3.46
CA TYR A 121 -6.48 1.22 -3.14
C TYR A 121 -5.59 1.04 -1.91
N PHE A 122 -4.43 1.70 -1.93
CA PHE A 122 -3.43 1.64 -0.88
C PHE A 122 -2.93 3.04 -0.56
N VAL A 123 -2.53 3.25 0.69
CA VAL A 123 -1.89 4.46 1.17
C VAL A 123 -0.60 4.12 1.90
N LYS A 124 0.39 4.99 1.82
CA LYS A 124 1.60 4.89 2.63
C LYS A 124 1.40 5.69 3.91
N GLU A 125 1.49 5.02 5.05
CA GLU A 125 1.40 5.60 6.37
C GLU A 125 2.68 5.24 7.14
N ASP A 126 3.36 6.24 7.70
CA ASP A 126 4.58 6.04 8.50
C ASP A 126 5.67 5.24 7.74
N GLY A 127 5.73 5.41 6.41
CA GLY A 127 6.67 4.71 5.51
C GLY A 127 6.25 3.29 5.11
N GLU A 128 5.14 2.78 5.62
CA GLU A 128 4.60 1.45 5.32
C GLU A 128 3.36 1.54 4.42
N TRP A 129 3.24 0.65 3.44
CA TRP A 129 2.03 0.54 2.65
C TRP A 129 0.90 -0.13 3.45
N LYS A 130 -0.31 0.39 3.28
CA LYS A 130 -1.53 -0.07 3.95
C LYS A 130 -2.64 -0.25 2.92
N PHE A 131 -3.40 -1.33 3.05
CA PHE A 131 -4.62 -1.55 2.27
C PHE A 131 -5.73 -0.62 2.76
N ALA A 132 -6.23 0.23 1.86
CA ALA A 132 -7.28 1.22 2.13
C ALA A 132 -8.63 0.72 1.60
N ILE A 133 -9.29 -0.14 2.39
CA ILE A 133 -10.65 -0.63 2.15
C ILE A 133 -11.63 0.55 2.10
N ASP A 134 -11.47 1.52 2.99
CA ASP A 134 -12.26 2.76 3.01
C ASP A 134 -12.30 3.45 1.64
N LYS A 135 -11.13 3.69 1.05
CA LYS A 135 -11.01 4.28 -0.29
C LYS A 135 -11.53 3.36 -1.39
N THR A 136 -11.29 2.06 -1.26
CA THR A 136 -11.79 1.07 -2.22
C THR A 136 -13.31 1.08 -2.28
N LEU A 137 -13.98 1.13 -1.12
CA LEU A 137 -15.44 1.22 -1.02
C LEU A 137 -15.97 2.57 -1.51
N GLU A 138 -15.31 3.67 -1.15
CA GLU A 138 -15.66 5.01 -1.64
C GLU A 138 -15.68 5.07 -3.17
N GLU A 139 -14.61 4.59 -3.81
CA GLU A 139 -14.50 4.58 -5.27
C GLU A 139 -15.49 3.61 -5.93
N LEU A 140 -15.81 2.50 -5.25
CA LEU A 140 -16.87 1.60 -5.70
C LEU A 140 -18.24 2.30 -5.65
N PHE A 141 -18.57 3.00 -4.57
CA PHE A 141 -19.84 3.74 -4.46
C PHE A 141 -19.96 4.84 -5.50
N LYS A 142 -18.90 5.62 -5.72
CA LYS A 142 -18.85 6.64 -6.79
C LYS A 142 -19.13 6.03 -8.16
N LYS A 143 -18.50 4.89 -8.49
CA LYS A 143 -18.75 4.17 -9.75
C LYS A 143 -20.19 3.69 -9.90
N MET A 144 -20.86 3.39 -8.79
CA MET A 144 -22.28 3.00 -8.75
C MET A 144 -23.25 4.19 -8.72
N GLY A 145 -22.75 5.44 -8.77
CA GLY A 145 -23.58 6.64 -8.73
C GLY A 145 -24.27 6.87 -7.39
N LYS A 146 -23.68 6.35 -6.30
CA LYS A 146 -24.17 6.50 -4.92
C LYS A 146 -23.26 7.39 -4.10
#